data_AF-A0A4X2JSS7-F1
#
_entry.id   AF-A0A4X2JSS7-F1
#
_cell.length_a   1.000
_cell.length_b   1.000
_cell.length_c   1.000
_cell.angle_alpha   90.00
_cell.angle_beta   90.00
_cell.angle_gamma   90.00
#
_symmetry.space_group_name_H-M   'P 1'
#
loop_
_entity.id
_entity.type
_entity.pdbx_description
1 polymer ?
#
loop_
_entity_poly.entity_id
_entity_poly.type
_entity_poly.pdbx_seq_one_letter_code
_entity_poly.pdbx_strand_id
1 'polypeptide(L)'
;GFENGDNDQKAAQARKRWCEEKWENEGEDEDENEKEDQDQDQDQDEDEDEDEDEEDAQLSLEALRVLERLKDIDCPFLDGLYITGLRTIKQFLCTPSIYRLLILEWLFARLYPSFGDSFETVPDFGAKEKITELTRLGHELMLCGPDDQDLIKTGEGLAVT
;
A
#
# COMPACT_ATOMS: atom_id res chain seq x y z
N GLY A 1 28.48 -8.47 -21.03
CA GLY A 1 27.07 -8.90 -20.99
C GLY A 1 26.30 -7.75 -20.40
N PHE A 2 25.39 -7.18 -21.17
CA PHE A 2 24.55 -6.01 -20.82
C PHE A 2 23.09 -6.46 -20.85
N GLU A 3 22.79 -7.62 -20.26
CA GLU A 3 21.49 -8.31 -20.40
C GLU A 3 20.66 -8.29 -19.11
N ASN A 4 21.15 -7.71 -18.00
CA ASN A 4 20.46 -7.80 -16.71
C ASN A 4 19.36 -6.74 -16.52
N GLY A 5 19.45 -5.56 -17.15
CA GLY A 5 18.48 -4.47 -16.90
C GLY A 5 17.10 -4.67 -17.54
N ASP A 6 17.01 -5.41 -18.65
CA ASP A 6 15.74 -5.64 -19.37
C ASP A 6 14.82 -6.63 -18.64
N ASN A 7 15.40 -7.52 -17.81
CA ASN A 7 14.64 -8.54 -17.11
C ASN A 7 13.87 -7.95 -15.91
N ASP A 8 14.52 -7.04 -15.17
CA ASP A 8 13.96 -6.38 -13.99
C ASP A 8 12.77 -5.49 -14.36
N GLN A 9 12.88 -4.77 -15.48
CA GLN A 9 11.80 -3.91 -15.99
C GLN A 9 10.59 -4.75 -16.44
N LYS A 10 10.83 -5.88 -17.09
CA LYS A 10 9.77 -6.78 -17.54
C LYS A 10 9.04 -7.45 -16.36
N ALA A 11 9.78 -7.82 -15.31
CA ALA A 11 9.21 -8.37 -14.08
C ALA A 11 8.35 -7.34 -13.33
N ALA A 12 8.81 -6.10 -13.23
CA ALA A 12 8.04 -5.00 -12.64
C ALA A 12 6.74 -4.72 -13.40
N GLN A 13 6.78 -4.72 -14.74
CA GLN A 13 5.58 -4.54 -15.57
C GLN A 13 4.58 -5.69 -15.44
N ALA A 14 5.03 -6.94 -15.37
CA ALA A 14 4.15 -8.09 -15.16
C ALA A 14 3.44 -8.02 -13.80
N ARG A 15 4.15 -7.60 -12.75
CA ARG A 15 3.59 -7.38 -11.41
C ARG A 15 2.57 -6.25 -11.36
N LYS A 16 2.85 -5.15 -12.07
CA LYS A 16 1.91 -4.02 -12.22
C LYS A 16 0.60 -4.50 -12.85
N ARG A 17 0.69 -5.21 -13.99
CA ARG A 17 -0.47 -5.73 -14.72
C ARG A 17 -1.32 -6.68 -13.87
N TRP A 18 -0.66 -7.57 -13.11
CA TRP A 18 -1.36 -8.48 -12.19
C TRP A 18 -2.12 -7.72 -11.10
N CYS A 19 -1.59 -6.59 -10.62
CA CYS A 19 -2.33 -5.75 -9.69
C CYS A 19 -3.53 -5.07 -10.36
N GLU A 20 -3.35 -4.40 -11.50
CA GLU A 20 -4.44 -3.72 -12.22
C GLU A 20 -5.64 -4.65 -12.45
N GLU A 21 -5.40 -5.88 -12.92
CA GLU A 21 -6.45 -6.89 -13.15
C GLU A 21 -7.20 -7.28 -11.86
N LYS A 22 -6.50 -7.32 -10.72
CA LYS A 22 -7.11 -7.65 -9.43
C LYS A 22 -7.97 -6.50 -8.88
N TRP A 23 -7.53 -5.26 -9.07
CA TRP A 23 -8.28 -4.06 -8.65
C TRP A 23 -9.55 -3.86 -9.46
N GLU A 24 -9.54 -4.19 -10.75
CA GLU A 24 -10.73 -4.13 -11.61
C GLU A 24 -11.79 -5.18 -11.21
N ASN A 25 -11.38 -6.30 -10.61
CA ASN A 25 -12.28 -7.40 -10.23
C ASN A 25 -12.88 -7.28 -8.81
N GLU A 26 -12.45 -6.29 -8.01
CA GLU A 26 -12.96 -6.05 -6.65
C GLU A 26 -14.02 -4.92 -6.61
N GLY A 27 -14.44 -4.39 -7.77
CA GLY A 27 -15.31 -3.21 -7.90
C GLY A 27 -16.76 -3.45 -8.35
N GLU A 28 -17.22 -4.70 -8.45
CA GLU A 28 -18.59 -5.02 -8.88
C GLU A 28 -19.39 -5.66 -7.74
N ASP A 29 -19.96 -4.82 -6.87
CA ASP A 29 -21.16 -5.17 -6.09
C ASP A 29 -22.13 -3.97 -6.17
N GLU A 30 -23.08 -4.08 -7.10
CA GLU A 30 -24.27 -3.23 -7.18
C GLU A 30 -25.27 -3.66 -6.10
N ASP A 31 -25.87 -2.72 -5.37
CA ASP A 31 -27.21 -2.92 -4.82
C ASP A 31 -27.98 -1.59 -4.84
N GLU A 32 -28.98 -1.57 -5.73
CA GLU A 32 -29.99 -0.54 -5.90
C GLU A 32 -30.93 -0.48 -4.68
N ASN A 33 -31.22 0.72 -4.17
CA ASN A 33 -32.44 0.94 -3.40
C ASN A 33 -32.95 2.38 -3.57
N GLU A 34 -33.95 2.53 -4.43
CA GLU A 34 -34.76 3.74 -4.58
C GLU A 34 -35.58 4.01 -3.30
N LYS A 35 -35.48 5.24 -2.76
CA LYS A 35 -36.61 5.90 -2.07
C LYS A 35 -36.59 7.41 -2.33
N GLU A 36 -37.60 7.87 -3.05
CA GLU A 36 -38.03 9.26 -3.12
C GLU A 36 -38.71 9.68 -1.80
N ASP A 37 -38.43 10.88 -1.28
CA ASP A 37 -39.44 11.91 -0.98
C ASP A 37 -38.86 13.16 -0.26
N GLN A 38 -39.01 14.30 -0.95
CA GLN A 38 -39.39 15.65 -0.45
C GLN A 38 -38.40 16.57 0.33
N ASP A 39 -37.96 17.60 -0.40
CA ASP A 39 -37.79 19.03 -0.07
C ASP A 39 -37.70 19.46 1.41
N GLN A 40 -36.53 19.97 1.79
CA GLN A 40 -36.41 21.25 2.51
C GLN A 40 -34.96 21.77 2.48
N ASP A 41 -34.83 23.02 2.02
CA ASP A 41 -33.61 23.82 2.03
C ASP A 41 -32.87 23.76 3.37
N GLN A 42 -31.56 23.51 3.31
CA GLN A 42 -30.59 23.96 4.30
C GLN A 42 -29.20 23.92 3.67
N ASP A 43 -28.72 25.13 3.37
CA ASP A 43 -27.34 25.61 3.43
C ASP A 43 -26.22 24.57 3.22
N GLN A 44 -25.58 24.68 2.05
CA GLN A 44 -24.26 24.14 1.79
C GLN A 44 -23.24 24.84 2.69
N ASP A 45 -23.04 24.28 3.88
CA ASP A 45 -21.82 24.46 4.66
C ASP A 45 -21.35 23.04 5.04
N GLU A 46 -20.87 22.28 4.05
CA GLU A 46 -20.00 21.11 4.30
C GLU A 46 -18.58 21.62 4.62
N ASP A 47 -18.47 22.48 5.63
CA ASP A 47 -17.28 22.53 6.46
C ASP A 47 -17.49 21.48 7.55
N GLU A 48 -17.42 20.20 7.18
CA GLU A 48 -17.07 19.17 8.15
C GLU A 48 -15.62 19.43 8.54
N ASP A 49 -15.42 20.41 9.43
CA ASP A 49 -14.27 20.48 10.32
C ASP A 49 -14.32 19.22 11.20
N GLU A 50 -14.01 18.06 10.62
CA GLU A 50 -13.51 16.93 11.39
C GLU A 50 -12.29 17.46 12.11
N ASP A 51 -12.35 17.55 13.45
CA ASP A 51 -11.22 17.89 14.29
C ASP A 51 -10.09 16.87 14.01
N GLU A 52 -9.26 17.11 12.98
CA GLU A 52 -8.06 16.31 12.70
C GLU A 52 -7.22 16.39 13.97
N ASP A 53 -7.11 15.26 14.68
CA ASP A 53 -6.28 15.18 15.86
C ASP A 53 -4.82 15.42 15.47
N GLU A 54 -4.03 15.98 16.38
CA GLU A 54 -2.66 16.41 16.11
C GLU A 54 -1.78 15.25 15.57
N GLU A 55 -2.09 14.02 15.97
CA GLU A 55 -1.48 12.80 15.46
C GLU A 55 -1.81 12.56 13.97
N ASP A 56 -3.06 12.79 13.56
CA ASP A 56 -3.53 12.60 12.20
C ASP A 56 -3.00 13.68 11.24
N ALA A 57 -2.87 14.92 11.72
CA ALA A 57 -2.19 15.99 11.00
C ALA A 57 -0.69 15.70 10.78
N GLN A 58 -0.03 15.10 11.77
CA GLN A 58 1.37 14.66 11.64
C GLN A 58 1.51 13.50 10.66
N LEU A 59 0.59 12.51 10.70
CA LEU A 59 0.56 11.40 9.74
C LEU A 59 0.33 11.91 8.30
N SER A 60 -0.57 12.87 8.13
CA SER A 60 -0.81 13.59 6.88
C SER A 60 0.47 14.19 6.30
N LEU A 61 1.23 14.92 7.14
CA LEU A 61 2.49 15.54 6.73
C LEU A 61 3.54 14.50 6.35
N GLU A 62 3.68 13.42 7.11
CA GLU A 62 4.64 12.36 6.81
C GLU A 62 4.25 11.58 5.54
N ALA A 63 2.96 11.33 5.31
CA ALA A 63 2.49 10.69 4.09
C ALA A 63 2.84 11.53 2.84
N LEU A 64 2.70 12.86 2.92
CA LEU A 64 3.13 13.76 1.85
C LEU A 64 4.64 13.68 1.59
N ARG A 65 5.45 13.69 2.66
CA ARG A 65 6.91 13.56 2.56
C ARG A 65 7.33 12.24 1.93
N VAL A 66 6.71 11.13 2.36
CA VAL A 66 6.97 9.81 1.79
C VAL A 66 6.60 9.79 0.30
N LEU A 67 5.46 10.36 -0.09
CA LEU A 67 5.07 10.45 -1.49
C LEU A 67 6.09 11.25 -2.33
N GLU A 68 6.54 12.39 -1.83
CA GLU A 68 7.56 13.21 -2.49
C GLU A 68 8.88 12.44 -2.65
N ARG A 69 9.32 11.75 -1.59
CA ARG A 69 10.52 10.89 -1.64
C ARG A 69 10.39 9.74 -2.63
N LEU A 70 9.21 9.11 -2.73
CA LEU A 70 8.96 8.05 -3.70
C LEU A 70 9.00 8.58 -5.14
N LYS A 71 8.54 9.82 -5.38
CA LYS A 71 8.69 10.49 -6.68
C LYS A 71 10.16 10.81 -6.99
N ASP A 72 10.91 11.32 -6.02
CA ASP A 72 12.33 11.67 -6.18
C ASP A 72 13.22 10.49 -6.58
N ILE A 73 12.82 9.26 -6.20
CA ILE A 73 13.56 8.03 -6.52
C ILE A 73 12.95 7.26 -7.70
N ASP A 74 12.06 7.90 -8.46
CA ASP A 74 11.38 7.33 -9.63
C ASP A 74 10.71 5.98 -9.30
N CYS A 75 9.92 5.93 -8.23
CA CYS A 75 9.19 4.73 -7.84
C CYS A 75 8.23 4.29 -8.97
N PRO A 76 8.44 3.10 -9.59
CA PRO A 76 7.69 2.68 -10.77
C PRO A 76 6.21 2.37 -10.48
N PHE A 77 5.85 2.24 -9.19
CA PHE A 77 4.47 2.01 -8.76
C PHE A 77 3.67 3.30 -8.65
N LEU A 78 4.28 4.47 -8.81
CA LEU A 78 3.57 5.74 -8.91
C LEU A 78 3.18 6.09 -10.35
N ASP A 79 3.79 5.43 -11.35
CA ASP A 79 3.55 5.72 -12.75
C ASP A 79 2.11 5.40 -13.16
N GLY A 80 1.37 6.43 -13.58
CA GLY A 80 -0.02 6.33 -14.01
C GLY A 80 -1.04 6.39 -12.87
N LEU A 81 -0.60 6.50 -11.61
CA LEU A 81 -1.51 6.76 -10.49
C LEU A 81 -1.75 8.26 -10.34
N TYR A 82 -3.03 8.68 -10.42
CA TYR A 82 -3.43 10.04 -10.12
C TYR A 82 -3.76 10.18 -8.64
N ILE A 83 -2.76 10.52 -7.83
CA ILE A 83 -2.89 10.71 -6.38
C ILE A 83 -2.73 12.21 -6.09
N THR A 84 -3.82 12.88 -5.72
CA THR A 84 -3.83 14.35 -5.51
C THR A 84 -4.40 14.81 -4.18
N GLY A 85 -5.23 14.02 -3.50
CA GLY A 85 -5.86 14.40 -2.23
C GLY A 85 -5.15 13.80 -1.01
N LEU A 86 -5.05 14.55 0.08
CA LEU A 86 -4.38 14.10 1.32
C LEU A 86 -4.96 12.78 1.86
N ARG A 87 -6.29 12.68 1.88
CA ARG A 87 -7.02 11.45 2.22
C ARG A 87 -6.58 10.26 1.34
N THR A 88 -6.49 10.47 0.03
CA THR A 88 -6.06 9.42 -0.91
C THR A 88 -4.60 9.03 -0.74
N ILE A 89 -3.72 9.99 -0.40
CA ILE A 89 -2.29 9.75 -0.13
C ILE A 89 -2.14 8.89 1.12
N LYS A 90 -2.84 9.23 2.20
CA LYS A 90 -2.86 8.43 3.43
C LYS A 90 -3.42 7.04 3.19
N GLN A 91 -4.55 6.93 2.51
CA GLN A 91 -5.13 5.62 2.18
C GLN A 91 -4.15 4.76 1.38
N PHE A 92 -3.41 5.36 0.45
CA PHE A 92 -2.44 4.64 -0.37
C PHE A 92 -1.19 4.19 0.40
N LEU A 93 -0.64 5.06 1.26
CA LEU A 93 0.65 4.82 1.93
C LEU A 93 0.53 4.19 3.33
N CYS A 94 -0.55 4.48 4.04
CA CYS A 94 -0.71 4.13 5.45
C CYS A 94 -1.65 2.95 5.68
N THR A 95 -2.56 2.67 4.75
CA THR A 95 -3.49 1.53 4.86
C THR A 95 -2.87 0.26 4.23
N PRO A 96 -3.04 -0.93 4.85
CA PRO A 96 -2.63 -2.19 4.22
C PRO A 96 -3.26 -2.38 2.84
N SER A 97 -2.45 -2.61 1.81
CA SER A 97 -2.91 -2.87 0.44
C SER A 97 -1.83 -3.62 -0.35
N ILE A 98 -2.23 -4.23 -1.47
CA ILE A 98 -1.27 -4.89 -2.36
C ILE A 98 -0.27 -3.88 -2.97
N TYR A 99 -0.71 -2.66 -3.25
CA TYR A 99 0.18 -1.60 -3.76
C TYR A 99 1.23 -1.20 -2.72
N ARG A 100 0.81 -1.00 -1.46
CA ARG A 100 1.74 -0.71 -0.36
C ARG A 100 2.76 -1.83 -0.19
N LEU A 101 2.32 -3.08 -0.28
CA LEU A 101 3.21 -4.24 -0.21
C LEU A 101 4.26 -4.25 -1.34
N LEU A 102 3.86 -3.93 -2.57
CA LEU A 102 4.77 -3.87 -3.72
C LEU A 102 5.80 -2.73 -3.60
N ILE A 103 5.38 -1.56 -3.11
CA ILE A 103 6.29 -0.44 -2.86
C ILE A 103 7.33 -0.82 -1.81
N LEU A 104 6.90 -1.43 -0.69
CA LEU A 104 7.80 -1.90 0.35
C LEU A 104 8.76 -2.95 -0.19
N GLU A 105 8.26 -3.94 -0.93
CA GLU A 105 9.10 -4.97 -1.54
C GLU A 105 10.19 -4.36 -2.44
N TRP A 106 9.82 -3.39 -3.27
CA TRP A 106 10.75 -2.69 -4.16
C TRP A 106 11.79 -1.85 -3.41
N LEU A 107 11.38 -1.15 -2.36
CA LEU A 107 12.30 -0.40 -1.50
C LEU A 107 13.31 -1.33 -0.84
N PHE A 108 12.86 -2.43 -0.25
CA PHE A 108 13.74 -3.39 0.41
C PHE A 108 14.69 -4.09 -0.58
N ALA A 109 14.22 -4.44 -1.79
CA ALA A 109 15.08 -5.01 -2.83
C ALA A 109 16.20 -4.05 -3.26
N ARG A 110 15.91 -2.73 -3.29
CA ARG A 110 16.92 -1.70 -3.61
C ARG A 110 17.92 -1.46 -2.49
N LEU A 111 17.47 -1.49 -1.24
CA LEU A 111 18.32 -1.25 -0.06
C LEU A 111 19.14 -2.48 0.32
N TYR A 112 18.62 -3.68 0.04
CA TYR A 112 19.24 -4.95 0.39
C TYR A 112 19.20 -5.89 -0.84
N PRO A 113 20.17 -5.82 -1.76
CA PRO A 113 20.12 -6.58 -3.02
C PRO A 113 19.94 -8.09 -2.85
N SER A 114 20.51 -8.68 -1.79
CA SER A 114 20.31 -10.09 -1.44
C SER A 114 18.86 -10.46 -1.09
N PHE A 115 18.00 -9.47 -0.84
CA PHE A 115 16.56 -9.65 -0.71
C PHE A 115 15.90 -9.97 -2.04
N GLY A 116 16.28 -9.27 -3.12
CA GLY A 116 15.68 -9.47 -4.44
C GLY A 116 15.79 -10.92 -4.91
N ASP A 117 16.97 -11.51 -4.70
CA ASP A 117 17.25 -12.92 -5.01
C ASP A 117 16.27 -13.89 -4.32
N SER A 118 15.79 -13.56 -3.12
CA SER A 118 14.89 -14.43 -2.34
C SER A 118 13.45 -14.49 -2.88
N PHE A 119 12.96 -13.42 -3.53
CA PHE A 119 11.62 -13.40 -4.16
C PHE A 119 11.63 -13.93 -5.58
N GLU A 120 12.72 -13.74 -6.31
CA GLU A 120 12.85 -14.23 -7.68
C GLU A 120 12.94 -15.77 -7.75
N THR A 121 13.48 -16.40 -6.71
CA THR A 121 13.55 -17.86 -6.62
C THR A 121 12.21 -18.57 -6.49
N VAL A 122 11.13 -17.86 -6.11
CA VAL A 122 9.81 -18.47 -5.90
C VAL A 122 8.76 -17.67 -6.69
N PRO A 123 8.38 -18.14 -7.89
CA PRO A 123 7.52 -17.39 -8.83
C PRO A 123 6.10 -17.07 -8.33
N ASP A 124 5.74 -17.53 -7.14
CA ASP A 124 4.39 -17.39 -6.57
C ASP A 124 4.47 -17.13 -5.05
N PHE A 125 5.36 -16.23 -4.64
CA PHE A 125 5.45 -15.81 -3.24
C PHE A 125 4.15 -15.09 -2.86
N GLY A 126 3.29 -15.76 -2.10
CA GLY A 126 2.03 -15.23 -1.64
C GLY A 126 2.22 -13.99 -0.76
N ALA A 127 1.15 -13.19 -0.61
CA ALA A 127 1.20 -11.96 0.18
C ALA A 127 1.64 -12.24 1.63
N LYS A 128 1.25 -13.38 2.21
CA LYS A 128 1.61 -13.77 3.59
C LYS A 128 3.11 -14.03 3.74
N GLU A 129 3.70 -14.74 2.79
CA GLU A 129 5.13 -15.03 2.75
C GLU A 129 5.92 -13.73 2.56
N LYS A 130 5.47 -12.86 1.65
CA LYS A 130 6.07 -11.53 1.43
C LYS A 130 6.08 -10.68 2.69
N ILE A 131 4.94 -10.60 3.37
CA ILE A 131 4.80 -9.87 4.63
C ILE A 131 5.75 -10.46 5.67
N THR A 132 5.83 -11.79 5.79
CA THR A 132 6.72 -12.46 6.75
C THR A 132 8.20 -12.10 6.52
N GLU A 133 8.69 -12.18 5.29
CA GLU A 133 10.08 -11.85 4.96
C GLU A 133 10.38 -10.35 5.10
N LEU A 134 9.45 -9.49 4.68
CA LEU A 134 9.59 -8.04 4.86
C LEU A 134 9.66 -7.67 6.35
N THR A 135 8.88 -8.31 7.20
CA THR A 135 8.95 -8.06 8.65
C THR A 135 10.21 -8.62 9.27
N ARG A 136 10.70 -9.77 8.81
CA ARG A 136 12.01 -10.30 9.23
C ARG A 136 13.13 -9.32 8.88
N LEU A 137 13.14 -8.79 7.66
CA LEU A 137 14.12 -7.76 7.27
C LEU A 137 13.91 -6.45 8.03
N GLY A 138 12.67 -6.02 8.23
CA GLY A 138 12.35 -4.84 9.03
C GLY A 138 12.94 -4.94 10.43
N HIS A 139 12.89 -6.13 11.04
CA HIS A 139 13.54 -6.39 12.31
C HIS A 139 15.07 -6.30 12.24
N GLU A 140 15.71 -6.90 11.23
CA GLU A 140 17.17 -6.83 11.04
C GLU A 140 17.66 -5.39 10.82
N LEU A 141 16.85 -4.58 10.15
CA LEU A 141 17.11 -3.15 9.90
C LEU A 141 16.69 -2.24 11.07
N MET A 142 16.20 -2.80 12.17
CA MET A 142 15.68 -2.06 13.33
C MET A 142 14.51 -1.11 13.00
N LEU A 143 13.74 -1.43 11.95
CA LEU A 143 12.51 -0.74 11.56
C LEU A 143 11.28 -1.35 12.24
N CYS A 144 11.35 -2.64 12.60
CA CYS A 144 10.31 -3.36 13.33
C CYS A 144 10.83 -3.83 14.69
N GLY A 145 10.02 -3.64 15.73
CA GLY A 145 10.27 -4.19 17.06
C GLY A 145 10.22 -5.72 17.08
N PRO A 146 10.77 -6.36 18.13
CA PRO A 146 10.72 -7.82 18.28
C PRO A 146 9.29 -8.38 18.36
N ASP A 147 8.34 -7.59 18.87
CA ASP A 147 6.94 -7.99 19.05
C ASP A 147 6.08 -7.70 17.80
N ASP A 148 6.58 -6.92 16.83
CA ASP A 148 5.82 -6.54 15.63
C ASP A 148 5.51 -7.75 14.74
N GLN A 149 6.31 -8.82 14.85
CA GLN A 149 6.03 -10.08 14.15
C GLN A 149 4.73 -10.73 14.60
N ASP A 150 4.28 -10.48 15.83
CA ASP A 150 3.05 -11.07 16.37
C ASP A 150 1.80 -10.38 15.80
N LEU A 151 1.92 -9.15 15.31
CA LEU A 151 0.84 -8.41 14.62
C LEU A 151 0.39 -9.11 13.32
N ILE A 152 1.26 -9.93 12.74
CA ILE A 152 1.01 -10.66 11.48
C ILE A 152 0.41 -12.05 11.77
N LYS A 153 0.68 -12.59 12.95
CA LYS A 153 0.26 -13.94 13.36
C LYS A 153 -1.19 -13.99 13.83
N THR A 154 -1.75 -12.87 14.28
CA THR A 154 -3.12 -12.76 14.83
C THR A 154 -4.25 -12.81 13.79
N GLY A 155 -3.95 -13.02 12.50
CA GLY A 155 -4.96 -13.27 11.47
C GLY A 155 -5.67 -14.64 11.59
N GLU A 156 -5.19 -15.54 12.44
CA GLU A 156 -5.86 -16.80 12.77
C GLU A 156 -6.51 -16.71 14.16
N GLY A 157 -7.66 -16.04 14.23
CA GLY A 157 -8.63 -16.18 15.31
C GLY A 157 -8.42 -15.26 16.52
N LEU A 158 -9.02 -14.06 16.47
CA LEU A 158 -9.60 -13.47 17.67
C LEU A 158 -10.82 -14.33 18.09
N ALA A 159 -10.58 -15.41 18.82
CA ALA A 159 -11.58 -15.93 19.74
C ALA A 159 -11.46 -15.10 21.02
N VAL A 160 -12.33 -14.10 21.14
CA VAL A 160 -12.61 -13.43 22.41
C VAL A 160 -13.03 -14.49 23.42
N THR A 161 -12.31 -14.61 24.52
CA THR A 161 -12.75 -15.30 25.75
C THR A 161 -12.85 -14.30 26.88
#